data_AF-G4CKE6-F1
#
_entry.id   AF-G4CKE6-F1
#
_cell.length_a   1.000
_cell.length_b   1.000
_cell.length_c   1.000
_cell.angle_alpha   90.00
_cell.angle_beta   90.00
_cell.angle_gamma   90.00
#
_symmetry.space_group_name_H-M   'P 1'
#
loop_
_entity.id
_entity.type
_entity.pdbx_description
1 polymer ?
#
loop_
_entity_poly.entity_id
_entity_poly.type
_entity_poly.pdbx_seq_one_letter_code
_entity_poly.pdbx_strand_id
1 'polypeptide(L)'
;MPDTPLATVSGGDINTDTLRGCFMLDVGRDYAQDPSWGFVVLSEAAQRALSAAVNDPGTAINVMTRMMRLLLDHPKAEQKDGPVYDRLSIVRLDEGKWIRDGFAPIARDGAGVAEVGLVMQKVLAGIRRGAPEPAVAAAAETMAQQALARAEQVLDFDGDKQALREKHRRLFIDTL
;
A
#
# COMPACT_ATOMS: atom_id res chain seq x y z
N MET A 1 3.01 -20.77 -9.54
CA MET A 1 2.59 -22.15 -9.23
C MET A 1 2.87 -22.99 -10.46
N PRO A 2 3.21 -24.28 -10.33
CA PRO A 2 3.15 -25.20 -11.47
C PRO A 2 1.76 -25.09 -12.11
N ASP A 3 1.67 -25.08 -13.43
CA ASP A 3 0.42 -25.07 -14.21
C ASP A 3 -0.43 -23.79 -14.19
N THR A 4 0.13 -22.63 -13.81
CA THR A 4 -0.57 -21.34 -14.02
C THR A 4 -0.54 -20.96 -15.50
N PRO A 5 -1.68 -20.88 -16.22
CA PRO A 5 -1.69 -20.42 -17.60
C PRO A 5 -1.22 -18.97 -17.67
N LEU A 6 -0.14 -18.72 -18.44
CA LEU A 6 0.46 -17.38 -18.59
C LEU A 6 -0.25 -16.55 -19.67
N ALA A 7 -0.77 -17.21 -20.71
CA ALA A 7 -1.51 -16.59 -21.80
C ALA A 7 -2.47 -17.58 -22.46
N THR A 8 -3.55 -17.07 -23.04
CA THR A 8 -4.45 -17.80 -23.93
C THR A 8 -4.49 -17.09 -25.27
N VAL A 9 -4.39 -17.83 -26.36
CA VAL A 9 -4.46 -17.31 -27.72
C VAL A 9 -5.75 -17.80 -28.37
N SER A 10 -6.55 -16.88 -28.90
CA SER A 10 -7.78 -17.19 -29.62
C SER A 10 -7.77 -16.52 -30.99
N GLY A 11 -7.74 -17.32 -32.06
CA GLY A 11 -7.70 -16.85 -33.45
C GLY A 11 -6.31 -16.39 -33.93
N GLY A 12 -6.12 -16.40 -35.25
CA GLY A 12 -4.85 -16.04 -35.91
C GLY A 12 -3.82 -17.17 -35.92
N ASP A 13 -2.78 -17.01 -36.76
CA ASP A 13 -1.59 -17.85 -36.80
C ASP A 13 -0.47 -17.12 -36.02
N ILE A 14 -0.33 -17.44 -34.73
CA ILE A 14 0.65 -16.78 -33.84
C ILE A 14 1.78 -17.76 -33.51
N ASN A 15 3.01 -17.33 -33.73
CA ASN A 15 4.20 -18.08 -33.33
C ASN A 15 4.31 -18.12 -31.79
N THR A 16 4.15 -19.32 -31.21
CA THR A 16 4.19 -19.53 -29.76
C THR A 16 5.57 -19.29 -29.15
N ASP A 17 6.66 -19.48 -29.90
CA ASP A 17 8.02 -19.26 -29.40
C ASP A 17 8.32 -17.76 -29.24
N THR A 18 7.79 -16.94 -30.16
CA THR A 18 7.85 -15.47 -30.02
C THR A 18 7.08 -15.01 -28.79
N LEU A 19 5.86 -15.54 -28.58
CA LEU A 19 5.06 -15.22 -27.39
C LEU A 19 5.76 -15.63 -26.10
N ARG A 20 6.39 -16.81 -26.06
CA ARG A 20 7.15 -17.28 -24.90
C ARG A 20 8.28 -16.32 -24.51
N GLY A 21 8.96 -15.75 -25.50
CA GLY A 21 10.02 -14.75 -25.29
C GLY A 21 9.55 -13.43 -24.67
N CYS A 22 8.24 -13.17 -24.62
CA CYS A 22 7.67 -11.96 -24.00
C CYS A 22 7.42 -12.10 -22.50
N PHE A 23 7.51 -13.29 -21.92
CA PHE A 23 7.27 -13.52 -20.49
C PHE A 23 8.61 -13.64 -19.74
N MET A 24 8.77 -12.85 -18.67
CA MET A 24 9.84 -13.06 -17.71
C MET A 24 9.36 -14.01 -16.61
N LEU A 25 10.09 -15.10 -16.41
CA LEU A 25 9.85 -16.09 -15.36
C LEU A 25 11.08 -16.14 -14.45
N ASP A 26 10.90 -15.77 -13.19
CA ASP A 26 11.94 -15.82 -12.18
C ASP A 26 11.39 -16.40 -10.86
N VAL A 27 12.29 -16.80 -9.97
CA VAL A 27 12.00 -17.45 -8.68
C VAL A 27 11.51 -16.43 -7.64
N GLY A 28 11.87 -15.14 -7.81
CA GLY A 28 11.52 -14.06 -6.90
C GLY A 28 10.76 -12.93 -7.59
N ARG A 29 10.07 -12.10 -6.80
CA ARG A 29 9.52 -10.83 -7.29
C ARG A 29 10.65 -9.81 -7.37
N ASP A 30 10.76 -9.13 -8.49
CA ASP A 30 11.62 -7.96 -8.63
C ASP A 30 10.77 -6.68 -8.76
N TYR A 31 11.43 -5.52 -8.64
CA TYR A 31 10.78 -4.21 -8.72
C TYR A 31 10.27 -3.85 -10.13
N ALA A 32 10.84 -4.47 -11.18
CA ALA A 32 10.41 -4.27 -12.56
C ALA A 32 9.18 -5.13 -12.92
N GLN A 33 8.95 -6.22 -12.18
CA GLN A 33 7.89 -7.20 -12.40
C GLN A 33 6.66 -6.96 -11.52
N ASP A 34 6.82 -6.43 -10.31
CA ASP A 34 5.70 -6.15 -9.39
C ASP A 34 5.83 -4.76 -8.75
N PRO A 35 5.06 -3.74 -9.20
CA PRO A 35 5.08 -2.42 -8.58
C PRO A 35 4.63 -2.44 -7.10
N SER A 36 3.92 -3.49 -6.67
CA SER A 36 3.51 -3.69 -5.28
C SER A 36 4.65 -4.16 -4.38
N TRP A 37 5.71 -4.76 -4.96
CA TRP A 37 6.80 -5.36 -4.20
C TRP A 37 7.53 -4.34 -3.32
N GLY A 38 7.69 -3.11 -3.80
CA GLY A 38 8.29 -2.03 -3.02
C GLY A 38 7.56 -1.75 -1.69
N PHE A 39 6.23 -1.78 -1.70
CA PHE A 39 5.44 -1.58 -0.48
C PHE A 39 5.57 -2.75 0.50
N VAL A 40 5.70 -3.97 0.00
CA VAL A 40 5.94 -5.17 0.83
C VAL A 40 7.30 -5.06 1.52
N VAL A 41 8.36 -4.76 0.77
CA VAL A 41 9.73 -4.60 1.32
C VAL A 41 9.78 -3.48 2.36
N LEU A 42 9.13 -2.34 2.09
CA LEU A 42 9.02 -1.25 3.06
C LEU A 42 8.27 -1.69 4.32
N SER A 43 7.15 -2.41 4.17
CA SER A 43 6.39 -2.94 5.31
C SER A 43 7.26 -3.86 6.17
N GLU A 44 7.97 -4.81 5.56
CA GLU A 44 8.87 -5.72 6.29
C GLU A 44 9.98 -4.97 7.04
N ALA A 45 10.54 -3.91 6.46
CA ALA A 45 11.54 -3.08 7.12
C ALA A 45 10.96 -2.40 8.37
N ALA A 46 9.75 -1.85 8.29
CA ALA A 46 9.05 -1.28 9.44
C ALA A 46 8.72 -2.35 10.50
N GLN A 47 8.29 -3.55 10.09
CA GLN A 47 8.02 -4.65 11.02
C GLN A 47 9.29 -5.10 11.77
N ARG A 48 10.43 -5.21 11.08
CA ARG A 48 11.71 -5.53 11.73
C ARG A 48 12.09 -4.47 12.77
N ALA A 49 11.87 -3.20 12.45
CA ALA A 49 12.11 -2.10 13.39
C ALA A 49 11.19 -2.18 14.63
N LEU A 50 9.92 -2.56 14.46
CA LEU A 50 8.95 -2.72 15.54
C LEU A 50 9.11 -4.02 16.35
N SER A 51 9.96 -4.95 15.90
CA SER A 51 10.17 -6.20 16.61
C SER A 51 10.68 -5.97 18.04
N ALA A 52 10.35 -6.89 18.95
CA ALA A 52 10.79 -6.81 20.34
C ALA A 52 12.31 -6.73 20.52
N ALA A 53 13.08 -7.25 19.56
CA ALA A 53 14.54 -7.22 19.59
C ALA A 53 15.13 -5.84 19.19
N VAL A 54 14.46 -5.09 18.31
CA VAL A 54 14.97 -3.82 17.78
C VAL A 54 14.32 -2.63 18.48
N ASN A 55 13.00 -2.66 18.66
CA ASN A 55 12.21 -1.64 19.34
C ASN A 55 12.53 -0.20 18.88
N ASP A 56 12.49 0.03 17.56
CA ASP A 56 12.70 1.32 16.92
C ASP A 56 11.43 1.82 16.20
N PRO A 57 10.47 2.42 16.93
CA PRO A 57 9.29 3.06 16.35
C PRO A 57 9.61 4.16 15.33
N GLY A 58 10.75 4.86 15.50
CA GLY A 58 11.15 5.99 14.65
C GLY A 58 11.40 5.55 13.21
N THR A 59 12.04 4.39 13.02
CA THR A 59 12.21 3.81 11.67
C THR A 59 10.88 3.44 11.04
N ALA A 60 9.95 2.83 11.78
CA ALA A 60 8.63 2.48 11.25
C ALA A 60 7.82 3.73 10.82
N ILE A 61 7.89 4.80 11.62
CA ILE A 61 7.30 6.11 11.30
C ILE A 61 7.89 6.70 10.02
N ASN A 62 9.22 6.66 9.88
CA ASN A 62 9.91 7.15 8.70
C ASN A 62 9.52 6.36 7.44
N VAL A 63 9.39 5.04 7.55
CA VAL A 63 8.92 4.18 6.46
C VAL A 63 7.50 4.56 6.04
N MET A 64 6.53 4.68 6.95
CA MET A 64 5.16 5.07 6.62
C MET A 64 5.11 6.43 5.91
N THR A 65 5.91 7.39 6.35
CA THR A 65 6.00 8.71 5.74
C THR A 65 6.55 8.65 4.31
N ARG A 66 7.52 7.75 4.05
CA ARG A 66 8.05 7.51 2.69
C ARG A 66 7.01 6.84 1.80
N MET A 67 6.29 5.84 2.31
CA MET A 67 5.18 5.20 1.58
C MET A 67 4.12 6.21 1.18
N MET A 68 3.74 7.11 2.08
CA MET A 68 2.84 8.23 1.77
C MET A 68 3.37 9.08 0.62
N ARG A 69 4.64 9.50 0.67
CA ARG A 69 5.23 10.33 -0.38
C ARG A 69 5.20 9.63 -1.73
N LEU A 70 5.52 8.33 -1.79
CA LEU A 70 5.46 7.55 -3.02
C LEU A 70 4.04 7.49 -3.61
N LEU A 71 3.02 7.40 -2.75
CA LEU A 71 1.61 7.36 -3.15
C LEU A 71 1.03 8.73 -3.51
N LEU A 72 1.75 9.81 -3.24
CA LEU A 72 1.33 11.19 -3.52
C LEU A 72 2.19 11.85 -4.59
N ASP A 73 3.32 11.24 -4.95
CA ASP A 73 4.24 11.75 -5.96
C ASP A 73 3.74 11.35 -7.34
N HIS A 74 2.97 12.25 -7.95
CA HIS A 74 2.45 12.06 -9.29
C HIS A 74 3.12 13.05 -10.24
N PRO A 75 4.00 12.59 -11.15
CA PRO A 75 4.44 13.43 -12.25
C PRO A 75 3.20 13.80 -13.08
N LYS A 76 3.13 15.07 -13.53
CA LYS A 76 2.05 15.52 -14.40
C LYS A 76 1.98 14.59 -15.61
N ALA A 77 0.86 13.92 -15.79
CA ALA A 77 0.63 13.10 -16.96
C ALA A 77 0.81 13.99 -18.21
N GLU A 78 1.79 13.64 -19.05
CA GLU A 78 1.90 14.28 -20.35
C GLU A 78 0.61 14.02 -21.12
N GLN A 79 0.04 15.09 -21.68
CA GLN A 79 -1.16 14.99 -22.49
C GLN A 79 -0.77 14.25 -23.77
N LYS A 80 -1.11 12.96 -23.85
CA LYS A 80 -0.82 12.12 -25.02
C LYS A 80 -2.00 12.16 -26.01
N ASP A 81 -1.68 12.25 -27.30
CA ASP A 81 -2.61 12.24 -28.43
C ASP A 81 -3.30 10.88 -28.63
N GLY A 82 -4.03 10.41 -27.62
CA GLY A 82 -4.75 9.14 -27.65
C GLY A 82 -3.86 7.88 -27.56
N PRO A 83 -4.47 6.69 -27.52
CA PRO A 83 -3.74 5.43 -27.44
C PRO A 83 -3.07 5.08 -28.78
N VAL A 84 -1.76 4.80 -28.75
CA VAL A 84 -0.98 4.34 -29.92
C VAL A 84 -1.41 2.93 -30.38
N TYR A 85 -1.92 2.11 -29.44
CA TYR A 85 -2.38 0.75 -29.70
C TYR A 85 -3.79 0.56 -29.13
N ASP A 86 -4.79 0.58 -30.02
CA ASP A 86 -6.23 0.49 -29.70
C ASP A 86 -6.72 -0.92 -29.37
N ARG A 87 -5.93 -1.95 -29.70
CA ARG A 87 -6.19 -3.37 -29.40
C ARG A 87 -5.43 -3.92 -28.19
N LEU A 88 -4.65 -3.08 -27.51
CA LEU A 88 -3.91 -3.47 -26.31
C LEU A 88 -4.66 -3.00 -25.07
N SER A 89 -4.96 -3.92 -24.17
CA SER A 89 -5.54 -3.61 -22.86
C SER A 89 -4.77 -4.33 -21.76
N ILE A 90 -4.80 -3.76 -20.56
CA ILE A 90 -4.21 -4.35 -19.36
C ILE A 90 -5.26 -4.37 -18.26
N VAL A 91 -5.23 -5.40 -17.43
CA VAL A 91 -6.06 -5.46 -16.23
C VAL A 91 -5.64 -4.32 -15.31
N ARG A 92 -6.61 -3.57 -14.78
CA ARG A 92 -6.31 -2.52 -13.80
C ARG A 92 -5.66 -3.15 -12.57
N LEU A 93 -4.63 -2.48 -12.07
CA LEU A 93 -4.02 -2.84 -10.80
C LEU A 93 -5.02 -2.59 -9.66
N ASP A 94 -5.03 -3.46 -8.66
CA ASP A 94 -5.71 -3.20 -7.39
C ASP A 94 -4.82 -2.29 -6.55
N GLU A 95 -4.88 -0.99 -6.82
CA GLU A 95 -4.03 0.02 -6.15
C GLU A 95 -4.35 0.10 -4.65
N GLY A 96 -5.59 -0.19 -4.26
CA GLY A 96 -5.98 -0.28 -2.85
C GLY A 96 -5.22 -1.37 -2.09
N LYS A 97 -4.71 -2.40 -2.79
CA LYS A 97 -3.85 -3.43 -2.23
C LYS A 97 -2.54 -2.88 -1.68
N TRP A 98 -1.99 -1.80 -2.25
CA TRP A 98 -0.76 -1.18 -1.74
C TRP A 98 -0.93 -0.64 -0.33
N ILE A 99 -2.11 -0.10 -0.02
CA ILE A 99 -2.45 0.33 1.33
C ILE A 99 -2.61 -0.89 2.25
N ARG A 100 -3.41 -1.88 1.81
CA ARG A 100 -3.72 -3.05 2.63
C ARG A 100 -2.46 -3.81 3.00
N ASP A 101 -1.64 -4.16 2.02
CA ASP A 101 -0.44 -4.97 2.23
C ASP A 101 0.70 -4.16 2.84
N GLY A 102 0.79 -2.86 2.51
CA GLY A 102 1.84 -2.00 3.04
C GLY A 102 1.64 -1.65 4.51
N PHE A 103 0.41 -1.32 4.93
CA PHE A 103 0.14 -0.78 6.26
C PHE A 103 -0.41 -1.79 7.25
N ALA A 104 -1.14 -2.83 6.83
CA ALA A 104 -1.73 -3.80 7.77
C ALA A 104 -0.70 -4.48 8.68
N PRO A 105 0.49 -4.90 8.17
CA PRO A 105 1.49 -5.53 9.03
C PRO A 105 2.05 -4.56 10.06
N ILE A 106 2.31 -3.31 9.67
CA ILE A 106 2.76 -2.23 10.57
C ILE A 106 1.68 -1.91 11.62
N ALA A 107 0.41 -1.86 11.21
CA ALA A 107 -0.70 -1.58 12.11
C ALA A 107 -0.89 -2.68 13.15
N ARG A 108 -0.59 -3.93 12.79
CA ARG A 108 -0.61 -5.08 13.70
C ARG A 108 0.56 -5.04 14.69
N ASP A 109 1.78 -4.90 14.19
CA ASP A 109 2.99 -4.96 15.03
C ASP A 109 3.19 -3.70 15.87
N GLY A 110 2.72 -2.54 15.40
CA GLY A 110 2.80 -1.26 16.10
C GLY A 110 1.58 -0.93 16.96
N ALA A 111 0.60 -1.83 17.08
CA ALA A 111 -0.68 -1.55 17.75
C ALA A 111 -0.52 -1.07 19.20
N GLY A 112 0.47 -1.61 19.92
CA GLY A 112 0.78 -1.22 21.30
C GLY A 112 1.65 0.03 21.45
N VAL A 113 2.02 0.69 20.34
CA VAL A 113 2.91 1.86 20.35
C VAL A 113 2.11 3.09 19.94
N ALA A 114 1.66 3.88 20.93
CA ALA A 114 0.76 5.01 20.71
C ALA A 114 1.30 6.02 19.68
N GLU A 115 2.60 6.31 19.70
CA GLU A 115 3.24 7.22 18.73
C GLU A 115 3.11 6.72 17.28
N VAL A 116 3.31 5.41 17.04
CA VAL A 116 3.15 4.79 15.71
C VAL A 116 1.70 4.92 15.25
N GLY A 117 0.74 4.61 16.13
CA GLY A 117 -0.68 4.78 15.83
C GLY A 117 -1.05 6.22 15.46
N LEU A 118 -0.60 7.20 16.25
CA LEU A 118 -0.88 8.62 16.02
C LEU A 118 -0.32 9.13 14.69
N VAL A 119 0.89 8.69 14.33
CA VAL A 119 1.49 9.04 13.04
C VAL A 119 0.79 8.30 11.90
N MET A 120 0.45 7.02 12.07
CA MET A 120 -0.27 6.24 11.05
C MET A 120 -1.60 6.91 10.68
N GLN A 121 -2.36 7.40 11.67
CA GLN A 121 -3.59 8.16 11.41
C GLN A 121 -3.34 9.42 10.54
N LYS A 122 -2.27 10.17 10.84
CA LYS A 122 -1.89 11.36 10.05
C LYS A 122 -1.49 10.98 8.62
N VAL A 123 -0.69 9.92 8.47
CA VAL A 123 -0.22 9.42 7.18
C VAL A 123 -1.39 8.98 6.31
N LEU A 124 -2.25 8.11 6.82
CA LEU A 124 -3.41 7.60 6.09
C LEU A 124 -4.40 8.72 5.74
N ALA A 125 -4.57 9.72 6.61
CA ALA A 125 -5.38 10.90 6.29
C ALA A 125 -4.74 11.78 5.22
N GLY A 126 -3.41 11.85 5.16
CA GLY A 126 -2.67 12.52 4.08
C GLY A 126 -2.90 11.82 2.75
N ILE A 127 -2.78 10.48 2.73
CA ILE A 127 -3.05 9.65 1.55
C ILE A 127 -4.50 9.83 1.09
N ARG A 128 -5.48 9.69 1.99
CA ARG A 128 -6.91 9.86 1.66
C ARG A 128 -7.22 11.18 0.95
N ARG A 129 -6.57 12.26 1.36
CA ARG A 129 -6.81 13.61 0.84
C ARG A 129 -6.02 13.94 -0.43
N GLY A 130 -4.86 13.31 -0.60
CA GLY A 130 -3.93 13.66 -1.67
C GLY A 130 -3.87 12.66 -2.82
N ALA A 131 -4.29 11.41 -2.61
CA ALA A 131 -4.24 10.38 -3.64
C ALA A 131 -5.21 10.70 -4.78
N PRO A 132 -4.77 10.72 -6.05
CA PRO A 132 -5.64 10.94 -7.19
C PRO A 132 -6.48 9.70 -7.50
N GLU A 133 -6.02 8.50 -7.13
CA GLU A 133 -6.76 7.26 -7.30
C GLU A 133 -7.80 7.07 -6.17
N PRO A 134 -9.12 7.02 -6.48
CA PRO A 134 -10.16 6.86 -5.46
C PRO A 134 -10.04 5.57 -4.65
N ALA A 135 -9.54 4.50 -5.26
CA ALA A 135 -9.34 3.21 -4.60
C ALA A 135 -8.28 3.29 -3.49
N VAL A 136 -7.21 4.06 -3.71
CA VAL A 136 -6.16 4.32 -2.71
C VAL A 136 -6.72 5.15 -1.56
N ALA A 137 -7.48 6.20 -1.87
CA ALA A 137 -8.09 7.05 -0.86
C ALA A 137 -9.07 6.27 0.06
N ALA A 138 -9.96 5.47 -0.53
CA ALA A 138 -10.90 4.64 0.22
C ALA A 138 -10.20 3.56 1.06
N ALA A 139 -9.15 2.94 0.52
CA ALA A 139 -8.36 1.95 1.24
C ALA A 139 -7.62 2.58 2.43
N ALA A 140 -7.13 3.82 2.30
CA ALA A 140 -6.47 4.55 3.38
C ALA A 140 -7.42 4.84 4.55
N GLU A 141 -8.65 5.24 4.25
CA GLU A 141 -9.68 5.43 5.28
C GLU A 141 -10.03 4.13 6.01
N THR A 142 -10.27 3.05 5.25
CA THR A 142 -10.55 1.73 5.82
C THR A 142 -9.41 1.25 6.72
N MET A 143 -8.16 1.42 6.26
CA MET A 143 -6.98 1.04 7.04
C MET A 143 -6.85 1.88 8.33
N ALA A 144 -7.21 3.17 8.29
CA ALA A 144 -7.15 4.03 9.46
C ALA A 144 -8.14 3.59 10.54
N GLN A 145 -9.35 3.17 10.15
CA GLN A 145 -10.34 2.60 11.06
C GLN A 145 -9.83 1.29 11.67
N GLN A 146 -9.27 0.39 10.86
CA GLN A 146 -8.72 -0.88 11.31
C GLN A 146 -7.52 -0.70 12.26
N ALA A 147 -6.63 0.26 11.96
CA ALA A 147 -5.48 0.56 12.80
C ALA A 147 -5.89 1.13 14.16
N LEU A 148 -6.89 2.01 14.21
CA LEU A 148 -7.47 2.50 15.47
C LEU A 148 -8.02 1.33 16.29
N ALA A 149 -8.87 0.49 15.68
CA ALA A 149 -9.49 -0.63 16.37
C ALA A 149 -8.45 -1.63 16.94
N ARG A 150 -7.36 -1.89 16.20
CA ARG A 150 -6.25 -2.72 16.69
C ARG A 150 -5.53 -2.07 17.87
N ALA A 151 -5.22 -0.78 17.78
CA ALA A 151 -4.53 -0.07 18.85
C ALA A 151 -5.38 -0.03 20.14
N GLU A 152 -6.70 0.16 20.03
CA GLU A 152 -7.60 0.14 21.18
C GLU A 152 -7.64 -1.21 21.92
N GLN A 153 -7.42 -2.31 21.19
CA GLN A 153 -7.36 -3.66 21.75
C GLN A 153 -6.05 -3.94 22.50
N VAL A 154 -4.97 -3.22 22.17
CA VAL A 154 -3.61 -3.54 22.66
C VAL A 154 -3.07 -2.49 23.64
N LEU A 155 -3.40 -1.21 23.46
CA LEU A 155 -2.98 -0.17 24.39
C LEU A 155 -3.63 -0.39 25.77
N ASP A 156 -2.87 -0.20 26.84
CA ASP A 156 -3.40 -0.31 28.21
C ASP A 156 -3.86 1.04 28.75
N PHE A 157 -3.11 2.10 28.47
CA PHE A 157 -3.39 3.43 29.00
C PHE A 157 -4.54 4.13 28.24
N ASP A 158 -5.61 4.46 28.96
CA ASP A 158 -6.80 5.08 28.38
C ASP A 158 -6.53 6.46 27.76
N GLY A 159 -5.55 7.21 28.28
CA GLY A 159 -5.17 8.50 27.72
C GLY A 159 -4.65 8.38 26.27
N ASP A 160 -3.88 7.33 25.98
CA ASP A 160 -3.37 7.07 24.63
C ASP A 160 -4.51 6.65 23.69
N LYS A 161 -5.43 5.80 24.16
CA LYS A 161 -6.64 5.43 23.39
C LYS A 161 -7.47 6.67 23.05
N GLN A 162 -7.71 7.54 24.03
CA GLN A 162 -8.46 8.78 23.84
C GLN A 162 -7.77 9.71 22.85
N ALA A 163 -6.46 9.90 22.98
CA ALA A 163 -5.69 10.71 22.04
C ALA A 163 -5.77 10.17 20.60
N LEU A 164 -5.74 8.85 20.43
CA LEU A 164 -5.83 8.21 19.12
C LEU A 164 -7.23 8.31 18.51
N ARG A 165 -8.30 8.11 19.30
CA ARG A 165 -9.70 8.33 18.90
C ARG A 165 -9.92 9.76 18.45
N GLU A 166 -9.47 10.72 19.27
CA GLU A 166 -9.56 12.14 18.98
C GLU A 166 -8.85 12.47 17.66
N LYS A 167 -7.65 11.92 17.50
CA LYS A 167 -6.86 12.12 16.29
C LYS A 167 -7.57 11.59 15.05
N HIS A 168 -8.14 10.39 15.13
CA HIS A 168 -8.89 9.77 14.05
C HIS A 168 -10.13 10.60 13.69
N ARG A 169 -10.96 10.94 14.69
CA ARG A 169 -12.18 11.75 14.49
C ARG A 169 -11.88 13.07 13.79
N ARG A 170 -10.88 13.81 14.27
CA ARG A 170 -10.50 15.11 13.67
C ARG A 170 -10.06 14.99 12.21
N LEU A 171 -9.43 13.88 11.81
CA LEU A 171 -8.84 13.72 10.48
C LEU A 171 -9.79 13.09 9.44
N PHE A 172 -10.77 12.31 9.89
CA PHE A 172 -11.63 11.51 9.03
C PHE A 172 -13.11 11.87 9.14
N ILE A 173 -13.57 12.44 10.26
CA ILE A 173 -14.98 12.78 10.51
C ILE A 173 -15.18 14.29 10.39
N ASP A 174 -14.42 15.08 11.15
CA ASP A 174 -14.62 16.54 11.24
C ASP A 174 -14.11 17.32 10.00
N THR A 175 -13.54 16.63 9.00
CA THR A 175 -12.97 17.23 7.78
C THR A 175 -13.90 17.08 6.56
N LEU A 176 -15.17 16.72 6.78
CA LEU A 176 -16.25 16.73 5.79
C LEU A 176 -17.05 18.03 5.91
#